data_AF-A0A7S4E7S5-F1
#
_entry.id   AF-A0A7S4E7S5-F1
#
_cell.length_a   1.000
_cell.length_b   1.000
_cell.length_c   1.000
_cell.angle_alpha   90.00
_cell.angle_beta   90.00
_cell.angle_gamma   90.00
#
_symmetry.space_group_name_H-M   'P 1'
#
loop_
_entity.id
_entity.type
_entity.pdbx_description
1 polymer ?
#
loop_
_entity_poly.entity_id
_entity_poly.type
_entity_poly.pdbx_seq_one_letter_code
_entity_poly.pdbx_strand_id
1 'polypeptide(L)'
;MAAAALRTAARHLAAPAALLAASQSRCNEHDERLANLKAEVMLLRGENARLRRALDGDSLDVEALRLRIADFARERDWDQFHTPRNILLALVGEVGELAECFQWKSEVARGLPAFSEPERTHVGEELADVLIYTVRLADVCGIALDECVPRKIAMNARKYPADKARGRSDKYTA
;
A
#
# COMPACT_ATOMS: atom_id res chain seq x y z
N MET A 1 -44.53 51.26 47.61
CA MET A 1 -43.53 50.26 48.05
C MET A 1 -43.54 48.94 47.25
N ALA A 2 -44.67 48.50 46.66
CA ALA A 2 -44.73 47.23 45.90
C ALA A 2 -43.89 47.19 44.59
N ALA A 3 -43.68 48.32 43.90
CA ALA A 3 -42.96 48.38 42.63
C ALA A 3 -41.42 48.23 42.72
N ALA A 4 -40.84 48.31 43.93
CA ALA A 4 -39.41 48.11 44.16
C ALA A 4 -39.07 46.64 44.44
N ALA A 5 -39.99 45.90 45.09
CA ALA A 5 -39.83 44.47 45.35
C ALA A 5 -39.88 43.62 44.07
N LEU A 6 -40.79 43.95 43.14
CA LEU A 6 -40.91 43.26 41.83
C LEU A 6 -39.67 43.46 40.93
N ARG A 7 -39.01 44.62 40.98
CA ARG A 7 -37.76 44.88 40.22
C ARG A 7 -36.52 44.19 40.79
N THR A 8 -36.58 43.74 42.04
CA THR A 8 -35.48 43.04 42.70
C THR A 8 -35.59 41.53 42.47
N ALA A 9 -36.81 40.98 42.49
CA ALA A 9 -37.07 39.57 42.13
C ALA A 9 -36.74 39.25 40.65
N ALA A 10 -37.02 40.18 39.72
CA ALA A 10 -36.71 39.99 38.29
C ALA A 10 -35.20 39.92 37.99
N ARG A 11 -34.34 40.54 38.81
CA ARG A 11 -32.88 40.45 38.66
C ARG A 11 -32.31 39.10 39.10
N HIS A 12 -32.98 38.40 40.02
CA HIS A 12 -32.54 37.07 40.48
C HIS A 12 -32.93 35.92 39.53
N LEU A 13 -33.91 36.13 38.64
CA LEU A 13 -34.29 35.15 37.61
C LEU A 13 -33.53 35.29 36.28
N ALA A 14 -32.78 36.38 36.08
CA ALA A 14 -32.01 36.63 34.86
C ALA A 14 -30.57 36.03 34.91
N ALA A 15 -30.02 35.84 36.10
CA ALA A 15 -28.67 35.27 36.29
C ALA A 15 -28.51 33.81 35.79
N PRO A 16 -29.49 32.90 35.94
CA PRO A 16 -29.36 31.51 35.47
C PRO A 16 -29.30 31.39 33.94
N ALA A 17 -30.07 32.21 33.22
CA ALA A 17 -30.12 32.16 31.76
C ALA A 17 -28.81 32.68 31.13
N ALA A 18 -28.22 33.74 31.69
CA ALA A 18 -26.92 34.26 31.26
C ALA A 18 -25.77 33.29 31.55
N LEU A 19 -25.80 32.60 32.69
CA LEU A 19 -24.84 31.55 33.04
C LEU A 19 -24.96 30.33 32.14
N LEU A 20 -26.18 29.90 31.80
CA LEU A 20 -26.44 28.81 30.88
C LEU A 20 -26.00 29.17 29.46
N ALA A 21 -26.31 30.38 28.98
CA ALA A 21 -25.87 30.87 27.67
C ALA A 21 -24.34 30.96 27.58
N ALA A 22 -23.67 31.46 28.62
CA ALA A 22 -22.21 31.49 28.69
C ALA A 22 -21.59 30.08 28.77
N SER A 23 -22.26 29.14 29.44
CA SER A 23 -21.85 27.73 29.46
C SER A 23 -22.00 27.08 28.09
N GLN A 24 -23.13 27.30 27.41
CA GLN A 24 -23.41 26.77 26.07
C GLN A 24 -22.43 27.34 25.04
N SER A 25 -22.15 28.64 25.09
CA SER A 25 -21.17 29.31 24.23
C SER A 25 -19.77 28.69 24.39
N ARG A 26 -19.34 28.46 25.64
CA ARG A 26 -18.04 27.80 25.92
C ARG A 26 -17.98 26.36 25.42
N CYS A 27 -19.07 25.59 25.54
CA CYS A 27 -19.14 24.24 24.97
C CYS A 27 -19.04 24.27 23.43
N ASN A 28 -19.76 25.18 22.78
CA ASN A 28 -19.72 25.33 21.32
C ASN A 28 -18.31 25.71 20.83
N GLU A 29 -17.64 26.65 21.52
CA GLU A 29 -16.26 27.04 21.22
C GLU A 29 -15.27 25.86 21.37
N HIS A 30 -15.50 24.99 22.36
CA HIS A 30 -14.68 23.80 22.57
C HIS A 30 -14.90 22.75 21.47
N ASP A 31 -16.15 22.55 21.05
CA ASP A 31 -16.51 21.61 19.99
C ASP A 31 -15.97 22.07 18.63
N GLU A 32 -16.03 23.37 18.33
CA GLU A 32 -15.40 23.97 17.15
C GLU A 32 -13.88 23.83 17.18
N ARG A 33 -13.24 24.05 18.34
CA ARG A 33 -11.81 23.80 18.52
C ARG A 33 -11.44 22.35 18.26
N LEU A 34 -12.24 21.41 18.77
CA LEU A 34 -12.01 19.99 18.58
C LEU A 34 -12.19 19.57 17.12
N ALA A 35 -13.17 20.13 16.42
CA ALA A 35 -13.37 19.90 14.99
C ALA A 35 -12.18 20.43 14.16
N ASN A 36 -11.70 21.64 14.47
CA ASN A 36 -10.55 22.24 13.80
C ASN A 36 -9.25 21.45 14.05
N LEU A 37 -8.99 21.04 15.30
CA LEU A 37 -7.84 20.18 15.64
C LEU A 37 -7.92 18.81 14.94
N LYS A 38 -9.10 18.21 14.83
CA LYS A 38 -9.28 16.94 14.10
C LYS A 38 -8.99 17.10 12.60
N ALA A 39 -9.46 18.19 12.00
CA ALA A 39 -9.18 18.50 10.60
C ALA A 39 -7.68 18.74 10.36
N GLU A 40 -7.02 19.48 11.25
CA GLU A 40 -5.57 19.72 11.21
C GLU A 40 -4.78 18.42 11.38
N VAL A 41 -5.14 17.57 12.34
CA VAL A 41 -4.53 16.25 12.53
C VAL A 41 -4.73 15.36 11.30
N MET A 42 -5.90 15.41 10.66
CA MET A 42 -6.16 14.64 9.42
C MET A 42 -5.30 15.14 8.26
N LEU A 43 -5.13 16.46 8.14
CA LEU A 43 -4.28 17.10 7.13
C LEU A 43 -2.80 16.75 7.38
N LEU A 44 -2.32 16.89 8.62
CA LEU A 44 -0.97 16.51 9.04
C LEU A 44 -0.67 15.02 8.87
N ARG A 45 -1.68 14.14 9.04
CA ARG A 45 -1.56 12.71 8.72
C ARG A 45 -1.44 12.47 7.22
N GLY A 46 -2.22 13.18 6.40
CA GLY A 46 -2.12 13.13 4.95
C GLY A 46 -0.78 13.65 4.43
N GLU A 47 -0.30 14.76 4.99
CA GLU A 47 1.02 15.33 4.69
C GLU A 47 2.16 14.43 5.17
N ASN A 48 2.07 13.82 6.36
CA ASN A 48 3.03 12.79 6.80
C ASN A 48 3.05 11.58 5.88
N ALA A 49 1.90 11.13 5.37
CA ALA A 49 1.84 10.01 4.43
C ALA A 49 2.46 10.36 3.06
N ARG A 50 2.35 11.63 2.64
CA ARG A 50 3.00 12.16 1.43
C ARG A 50 4.50 12.34 1.63
N LEU A 51 4.92 12.87 2.78
CA LEU A 51 6.33 13.06 3.14
C LEU A 51 7.03 11.72 3.35
N ARG A 52 6.39 10.71 3.95
CA ARG A 52 6.90 9.34 3.99
C ARG A 52 7.14 8.80 2.59
N ARG A 53 6.14 8.87 1.70
CA ARG A 53 6.32 8.50 0.27
C ARG A 53 7.45 9.26 -0.43
N ALA A 54 7.61 10.55 -0.16
CA ALA A 54 8.65 11.37 -0.77
C ALA A 54 10.06 11.11 -0.17
N LEU A 55 10.15 10.74 1.11
CA LEU A 55 11.39 10.40 1.80
C LEU A 55 11.82 8.94 1.53
N ASP A 56 10.87 8.05 1.26
CA ASP A 56 11.09 6.62 1.03
C ASP A 56 11.52 6.28 -0.41
N GLY A 57 11.45 7.24 -1.36
CA GLY A 57 12.04 7.07 -2.70
C GLY A 57 11.69 5.75 -3.39
N ASP A 58 10.45 5.26 -3.30
CA ASP A 58 9.81 4.14 -4.01
C ASP A 58 10.74 3.05 -4.61
N SER A 59 11.69 2.54 -3.81
CA SER A 59 12.30 1.24 -4.08
C SER A 59 11.42 0.17 -3.48
N LEU A 60 11.01 -0.81 -4.29
CA LEU A 60 10.24 -1.95 -3.81
C LEU A 60 11.11 -2.81 -2.88
N ASP A 61 10.97 -2.60 -1.57
CA ASP A 61 11.59 -3.47 -0.56
C ASP A 61 10.80 -4.78 -0.46
N VAL A 62 11.52 -5.90 -0.65
CA VAL A 62 10.93 -7.25 -0.70
C VAL A 62 10.30 -7.62 0.65
N GLU A 63 10.92 -7.20 1.74
CA GLU A 63 10.41 -7.51 3.08
C GLU A 63 9.18 -6.67 3.44
N ALA A 64 9.19 -5.37 3.13
CA ALA A 64 8.00 -4.53 3.24
C ALA A 64 6.84 -5.06 2.35
N LEU A 65 7.13 -5.54 1.15
CA LEU A 65 6.13 -6.15 0.27
C LEU A 65 5.56 -7.44 0.88
N ARG A 66 6.43 -8.32 1.40
CA ARG A 66 6.02 -9.56 2.09
C ARG A 66 5.04 -9.28 3.22
N LEU A 67 5.37 -8.31 4.08
CA LEU A 67 4.52 -7.91 5.20
C LEU A 67 3.17 -7.37 4.73
N ARG A 68 3.14 -6.49 3.72
CA ARG A 68 1.89 -5.95 3.17
C ARG A 68 0.99 -7.03 2.59
N ILE A 69 1.55 -8.02 1.89
CA ILE A 69 0.77 -9.14 1.34
C ILE A 69 0.24 -10.04 2.47
N ALA A 70 1.06 -10.32 3.48
CA ALA A 70 0.65 -11.14 4.62
C ALA A 70 -0.48 -10.47 5.42
N ASP A 71 -0.40 -9.17 5.62
CA ASP A 71 -1.45 -8.40 6.29
C ASP A 71 -2.74 -8.38 5.48
N PHE A 72 -2.66 -8.15 4.16
CA PHE A 72 -3.81 -8.21 3.25
C PHE A 72 -4.54 -9.56 3.30
N ALA A 73 -3.78 -10.67 3.34
CA ALA A 73 -4.33 -12.02 3.44
C ALA A 73 -4.98 -12.27 4.82
N ARG A 74 -4.32 -11.85 5.91
CA ARG A 74 -4.78 -12.06 7.28
C ARG A 74 -6.07 -11.30 7.57
N GLU A 75 -6.19 -10.07 7.09
CA GLU A 75 -7.41 -9.26 7.20
C GLU A 75 -8.65 -9.94 6.60
N ARG A 76 -8.45 -10.84 5.64
CA ARG A 76 -9.51 -11.58 4.94
C ARG A 76 -9.64 -13.02 5.40
N ASP A 77 -8.88 -13.42 6.42
CA ASP A 77 -8.79 -14.80 6.90
C ASP A 77 -8.40 -15.80 5.77
N TRP A 78 -7.59 -15.35 4.81
CA TRP A 78 -7.18 -16.16 3.65
C TRP A 78 -6.00 -17.08 3.92
N ASP A 79 -5.33 -16.94 5.07
CA ASP A 79 -4.22 -17.80 5.47
C ASP A 79 -4.59 -19.29 5.44
N GLN A 80 -5.87 -19.63 5.71
CA GLN A 80 -6.38 -21.00 5.62
C GLN A 80 -6.33 -21.61 4.21
N PHE A 81 -6.39 -20.78 3.16
CA PHE A 81 -6.34 -21.21 1.76
C PHE A 81 -4.92 -21.13 1.17
N HIS A 82 -4.02 -20.38 1.82
CA HIS A 82 -2.66 -20.10 1.37
C HIS A 82 -1.67 -21.24 1.69
N THR A 83 -2.03 -22.49 1.35
CA THR A 83 -1.07 -23.61 1.37
C THR A 83 -0.03 -23.43 0.24
N PRO A 84 1.21 -23.92 0.40
CA PRO A 84 2.25 -23.78 -0.64
C PRO A 84 1.82 -24.26 -2.02
N ARG A 85 1.08 -25.38 -2.09
CA ARG A 85 0.56 -25.91 -3.35
C ARG A 85 -0.47 -24.96 -3.98
N ASN A 86 -1.39 -24.42 -3.20
CA ASN A 86 -2.45 -23.56 -3.73
C ASN A 86 -1.86 -22.24 -4.25
N ILE A 87 -0.91 -21.64 -3.51
CA ILE A 87 -0.21 -20.43 -3.95
C ILE A 87 0.61 -20.70 -5.22
N LEU A 88 1.29 -21.85 -5.31
CA LEU A 88 2.01 -22.22 -6.53
C LEU A 88 1.07 -22.35 -7.74
N LEU A 89 -0.13 -22.92 -7.55
CA LEU A 89 -1.11 -23.03 -8.63
C LEU A 89 -1.68 -21.67 -9.04
N ALA A 90 -1.92 -20.77 -8.08
CA ALA A 90 -2.31 -19.38 -8.38
C ALA A 90 -1.22 -18.66 -9.17
N LEU A 91 0.05 -18.77 -8.73
CA LEU A 91 1.20 -18.23 -9.46
C LEU A 91 1.27 -18.72 -10.92
N VAL A 92 1.01 -20.02 -11.16
CA VAL A 92 0.98 -20.56 -12.52
C VAL A 92 -0.17 -19.96 -13.34
N GLY A 93 -1.31 -19.68 -12.71
CA GLY A 93 -2.43 -18.94 -13.31
C GLY A 93 -2.00 -17.56 -13.82
N GLU A 94 -1.40 -16.75 -12.96
CA GLU A 94 -0.95 -15.39 -13.32
C GLU A 94 0.16 -15.40 -14.39
N VAL A 95 1.03 -16.41 -14.38
CA VAL A 95 2.00 -16.61 -15.48
C VAL A 95 1.28 -16.91 -16.80
N GLY A 96 0.15 -17.62 -16.74
CA GLY A 96 -0.73 -17.85 -17.88
C GLY A 96 -1.35 -16.55 -18.40
N GLU A 97 -1.94 -15.74 -17.53
CA GLU A 97 -2.54 -14.44 -17.87
C GLU A 97 -1.48 -13.48 -18.47
N LEU A 98 -0.29 -13.44 -17.87
CA LEU A 98 0.86 -12.74 -18.45
C LEU A 98 1.21 -13.26 -19.85
N ALA A 99 1.18 -14.58 -20.08
CA ALA A 99 1.47 -15.16 -21.39
C ALA A 99 0.38 -14.80 -22.42
N GLU A 100 -0.89 -14.71 -22.02
CA GLU A 100 -2.00 -14.31 -22.89
C GLU A 100 -1.82 -12.89 -23.45
N CYS A 101 -1.17 -11.99 -22.71
CA CYS A 101 -0.82 -10.66 -23.20
C CYS A 101 0.07 -10.69 -24.47
N PHE A 102 0.85 -11.77 -24.66
CA PHE A 102 1.82 -11.91 -25.75
C PHE A 102 1.44 -12.97 -26.79
N GLN A 103 0.51 -13.88 -26.49
CA GLN A 103 0.29 -15.11 -27.26
C GLN A 103 0.01 -14.90 -28.76
N TRP A 104 -0.61 -13.78 -29.14
CA TRP A 104 -0.96 -13.45 -30.54
C TRP A 104 -0.07 -12.36 -31.15
N LYS A 105 0.99 -11.95 -30.45
CA LYS A 105 1.96 -10.98 -30.95
C LYS A 105 3.02 -11.70 -31.78
N SER A 106 3.46 -11.08 -32.88
CA SER A 106 4.72 -11.44 -33.52
C SER A 106 5.90 -10.96 -32.67
N GLU A 107 7.12 -10.99 -33.19
CA GLU A 107 8.31 -10.49 -32.48
C GLU A 107 8.08 -9.13 -31.80
N VAL A 108 8.20 -9.12 -30.46
CA VAL A 108 7.90 -7.94 -29.65
C VAL A 108 9.19 -7.16 -29.38
N ALA A 109 9.23 -5.91 -29.84
CA ALA A 109 10.35 -5.02 -29.59
C ALA A 109 10.44 -4.59 -28.12
N ARG A 110 11.67 -4.35 -27.65
CA ARG A 110 11.94 -3.82 -26.31
C ARG A 110 11.15 -2.52 -26.07
N GLY A 111 10.50 -2.43 -24.92
CA GLY A 111 9.71 -1.26 -24.53
C GLY A 111 8.27 -1.27 -25.04
N LEU A 112 7.81 -2.35 -25.69
CA LEU A 112 6.42 -2.54 -26.11
C LEU A 112 5.84 -1.39 -26.97
N PRO A 113 6.57 -0.87 -27.98
CA PRO A 113 6.08 0.29 -28.76
C PRO A 113 4.83 -0.03 -29.60
N ALA A 114 4.60 -1.31 -29.92
CA ALA A 114 3.44 -1.78 -30.66
C ALA A 114 2.21 -2.07 -29.76
N PHE A 115 2.36 -1.95 -28.44
CA PHE A 115 1.27 -2.14 -27.50
C PHE A 115 0.59 -0.78 -27.29
N SER A 116 -0.73 -0.80 -27.19
CA SER A 116 -1.51 0.33 -26.70
C SER A 116 -1.26 0.57 -25.21
N GLU A 117 -1.65 1.73 -24.70
CA GLU A 117 -1.50 2.03 -23.26
C GLU A 117 -2.26 1.02 -22.38
N PRO A 118 -3.53 0.64 -22.67
CA PRO A 118 -4.23 -0.38 -21.90
C PRO A 118 -3.52 -1.73 -21.88
N GLU A 119 -2.95 -2.17 -23.02
CA GLU A 119 -2.20 -3.44 -23.07
C GLU A 119 -0.91 -3.37 -22.23
N ARG A 120 -0.22 -2.23 -22.22
CA ARG A 120 0.95 -2.04 -21.35
C ARG A 120 0.58 -2.04 -19.87
N THR A 121 -0.53 -1.39 -19.51
CA THR A 121 -1.06 -1.42 -18.14
C THR A 121 -1.35 -2.85 -17.71
N HIS A 122 -2.06 -3.60 -18.55
CA HIS A 122 -2.41 -4.99 -18.26
C HIS A 122 -1.16 -5.88 -18.09
N VAL A 123 -0.16 -5.77 -18.98
CA VAL A 123 1.14 -6.45 -18.79
C VAL A 123 1.78 -6.10 -17.44
N GLY A 124 1.65 -4.85 -17.00
CA GLY A 124 2.14 -4.39 -15.69
C GLY A 124 1.38 -5.01 -14.52
N GLU A 125 0.07 -5.18 -14.64
CA GLU A 125 -0.79 -5.84 -13.64
C GLU A 125 -0.41 -7.32 -13.51
N GLU A 126 -0.33 -8.05 -14.63
CA GLU A 126 0.04 -9.48 -14.61
C GLU A 126 1.46 -9.73 -14.09
N LEU A 127 2.41 -8.84 -14.41
CA LEU A 127 3.76 -8.88 -13.82
C LEU A 127 3.73 -8.66 -12.30
N ALA A 128 2.85 -7.78 -11.82
CA ALA A 128 2.69 -7.51 -10.40
C ALA A 128 2.07 -8.71 -9.68
N ASP A 129 1.07 -9.36 -10.25
CA ASP A 129 0.43 -10.54 -9.67
C ASP A 129 1.39 -11.74 -9.59
N VAL A 130 2.18 -11.98 -10.64
CA VAL A 130 3.28 -12.96 -10.61
C VAL A 130 4.25 -12.67 -9.46
N LEU A 131 4.61 -11.41 -9.24
CA LEU A 131 5.50 -11.03 -8.14
C LEU A 131 4.85 -11.22 -6.77
N ILE A 132 3.58 -10.83 -6.60
CA ILE A 132 2.82 -10.97 -5.36
C ILE A 132 2.76 -12.43 -4.94
N TYR A 133 2.37 -13.34 -5.84
CA TYR A 133 2.32 -14.76 -5.49
C TYR A 133 3.70 -15.37 -5.32
N THR A 134 4.73 -14.91 -6.02
CA THR A 134 6.12 -15.36 -5.79
C THR A 134 6.59 -15.01 -4.38
N VAL A 135 6.38 -13.77 -3.94
CA VAL A 135 6.73 -13.31 -2.59
C VAL A 135 5.91 -14.06 -1.55
N ARG A 136 4.60 -14.23 -1.79
CA ARG A 136 3.73 -14.97 -0.88
C ARG A 136 4.11 -16.45 -0.79
N LEU A 137 4.50 -17.07 -1.89
CA LEU A 137 4.96 -18.46 -1.90
C LEU A 137 6.22 -18.62 -1.05
N ALA A 138 7.16 -17.69 -1.16
CA ALA A 138 8.37 -17.70 -0.35
C ALA A 138 8.04 -17.55 1.14
N ASP A 139 7.15 -16.62 1.49
CA ASP A 139 6.67 -16.38 2.85
C ASP A 139 6.09 -17.65 3.49
N VAL A 140 5.12 -18.29 2.83
CA VAL A 140 4.47 -19.50 3.36
C VAL A 140 5.41 -20.72 3.38
N CYS A 141 6.51 -20.69 2.60
CA CYS A 141 7.56 -21.71 2.63
C CYS A 141 8.68 -21.40 3.65
N GLY A 142 8.67 -20.23 4.30
CA GLY A 142 9.75 -19.79 5.17
C GLY A 142 11.08 -19.50 4.44
N ILE A 143 11.02 -19.02 3.20
CA ILE A 143 12.18 -18.72 2.36
C ILE A 143 12.44 -17.21 2.35
N ALA A 144 13.64 -16.82 2.80
CA ALA A 144 14.12 -15.44 2.77
C ALA A 144 14.61 -15.06 1.35
N LEU A 145 13.83 -14.27 0.61
CA LEU A 145 14.15 -13.88 -0.77
C LEU A 145 15.30 -12.86 -0.85
N ASP A 146 15.40 -11.98 0.14
CA ASP A 146 16.50 -11.02 0.34
C ASP A 146 17.87 -11.71 0.47
N GLU A 147 17.91 -12.93 1.00
CA GLU A 147 19.13 -13.76 1.01
C GLU A 147 19.28 -14.59 -0.28
N CYS A 148 18.18 -15.18 -0.76
CA CYS A 148 18.22 -16.13 -1.88
C CYS A 148 18.56 -15.48 -3.22
N VAL A 149 18.01 -14.28 -3.49
CA VAL A 149 18.18 -13.59 -4.77
C VAL A 149 19.63 -13.14 -4.99
N PRO A 150 20.29 -12.42 -4.06
CA PRO A 150 21.70 -12.02 -4.24
C PRO A 150 22.63 -13.23 -4.37
N ARG A 151 22.40 -14.29 -3.56
CA ARG A 151 23.14 -15.54 -3.67
C ARG A 151 23.00 -16.15 -5.06
N LYS A 152 21.78 -16.21 -5.61
CA LYS A 152 21.52 -16.78 -6.93
C LYS A 152 22.14 -15.94 -8.05
N ILE A 153 22.12 -14.62 -7.94
CA ILE A 153 22.81 -13.71 -8.89
C ILE A 153 24.32 -13.97 -8.87
N ALA A 154 24.94 -14.06 -7.70
CA ALA A 154 26.37 -14.36 -7.57
C ALA A 154 26.74 -15.72 -8.19
N MET A 155 25.90 -16.75 -7.99
CA MET A 155 26.06 -18.05 -8.65
C MET A 155 25.94 -17.94 -10.17
N ASN A 156 24.97 -17.18 -10.68
CA ASN A 156 24.79 -16.99 -12.11
C ASN A 156 25.95 -16.22 -12.74
N ALA A 157 26.51 -15.22 -12.06
CA ALA A 157 27.69 -14.48 -12.52
C ALA A 157 28.94 -15.38 -12.65
N ARG A 158 29.10 -16.36 -11.76
CA ARG A 158 30.16 -17.38 -11.87
C ARG A 158 29.88 -18.35 -13.03
N LYS A 159 28.61 -18.71 -13.25
CA LYS A 159 28.19 -19.60 -14.34
C LYS A 159 28.34 -18.96 -15.72
N TYR A 160 28.13 -17.65 -15.81
CA TYR A 160 28.21 -16.86 -17.05
C TYR A 160 29.15 -15.65 -16.85
N PRO A 161 30.48 -15.87 -16.84
CA PRO A 161 31.45 -14.79 -16.71
C PRO A 161 31.31 -13.77 -17.84
N ALA A 162 31.41 -12.47 -17.53
CA ALA A 162 31.14 -11.40 -18.48
C ALA A 162 32.05 -11.45 -19.72
N ASP A 163 33.32 -11.82 -19.54
CA ASP A 163 34.31 -12.01 -20.62
C ASP A 163 33.94 -13.14 -21.58
N LYS A 164 33.18 -14.14 -21.12
CA LYS A 164 32.79 -15.33 -21.91
C LYS A 164 31.38 -15.28 -22.45
N ALA A 165 30.49 -14.52 -21.79
CA ALA A 165 29.07 -14.43 -22.13
C ALA A 165 28.68 -13.11 -22.84
N ARG A 166 29.61 -12.15 -23.01
CA ARG A 166 29.29 -10.87 -23.67
C ARG A 166 28.83 -11.08 -25.11
N GLY A 167 27.59 -10.67 -25.40
CA GLY A 167 27.00 -10.73 -26.74
C GLY A 167 26.57 -12.13 -27.19
N ARG A 168 26.52 -13.10 -26.27
CA ARG A 168 26.18 -14.51 -26.54
C ARG A 168 25.07 -14.97 -25.60
N SER A 169 24.03 -15.60 -26.14
CA SER A 169 22.92 -16.19 -25.38
C SER A 169 22.93 -17.71 -25.39
N ASP A 170 23.83 -18.31 -26.17
CA ASP A 170 24.14 -19.73 -26.20
C ASP A 170 24.84 -20.18 -24.92
N LYS A 171 24.54 -21.40 -24.47
CA LYS A 171 25.24 -22.00 -23.32
C LYS A 171 26.71 -22.17 -23.70
N TYR A 172 27.61 -21.51 -22.97
CA TYR A 172 29.07 -21.61 -23.13
C TYR A 172 29.64 -23.05 -22.93
N THR A 173 28.81 -24.01 -22.50
CA THR A 173 29.21 -25.40 -22.24
C THR A 173 28.90 -26.35 -23.40
N ALA A 174 29.25 -25.97 -24.64
CA ALA A 174 29.32 -26.91 -25.76
C ALA A 174 30.75 -27.48 -25.87
#